data_AF-A0A433CZU7-F1
#
_entry.id   AF-A0A433CZU7-F1
#
_cell.length_a   1.000
_cell.length_b   1.000
_cell.length_c   1.000
_cell.angle_alpha   90.00
_cell.angle_beta   90.00
_cell.angle_gamma   90.00
#
_symmetry.space_group_name_H-M   'P 1'
#
loop_
_entity.id
_entity.type
_entity.pdbx_description
1 polymer ?
#
loop_
_entity_poly.entity_id
_entity_poly.type
_entity_poly.pdbx_seq_one_letter_code
_entity_poly.pdbx_strand_id
1 'polypeptide(L)'
;MTGEQTVTTPIYKSLFKRNPFYTPSPAALPDTDSPWRLTIYDVGLLINKSFYLVWLLWPFVSNNPNDELYFKKWSNVVSLARQVLLVFYAFAVLTVLGTFLFLGVFALLPPMAFILALVCTLLGLVTWALLTDPLKFPSKVGRVYPGESWLFVNGICVDPLWLQGNCELLASMFGRRIVGIHNRTFGLVFDLVECLLQRDFGYVTDDARQVYANVKNELLKKDVNKVVFIAHSQGGIIASMVVDRLLATLPEDAVRKLEVYTFGNAANHMHDGNRLIRHIEHFANGGDFVAQTGVLAYTPLKQPGNEYRGDVYVDAGAKGHLLNMHYLGSTFRAGKKATGSRLALYLGGKSV
;
A
#
# COMPACT_ATOMS: atom_id res chain seq x y z
N MET A 1 4.25 -26.51 32.70
CA MET A 1 5.09 -25.40 33.20
C MET A 1 5.12 -24.33 32.12
N THR A 2 4.21 -23.36 32.25
CA THR A 2 4.03 -22.23 31.35
C THR A 2 4.99 -21.12 31.76
N GLY A 3 6.01 -20.87 30.95
CA GLY A 3 6.90 -19.73 31.12
C GLY A 3 6.28 -18.48 30.50
N GLU A 4 5.79 -17.59 31.35
CA GLU A 4 5.47 -16.20 30.98
C GLU A 4 6.73 -15.54 30.40
N GLN A 5 6.66 -15.09 29.15
CA GLN A 5 7.61 -14.09 28.64
C GLN A 5 7.08 -12.70 29.00
N THR A 6 7.70 -12.12 30.02
CA THR A 6 7.62 -10.70 30.39
C THR A 6 8.10 -9.82 29.22
N VAL A 7 7.15 -9.19 28.53
CA VAL A 7 7.43 -8.04 27.67
C VAL A 7 7.40 -6.80 28.56
N THR A 8 8.53 -6.12 28.69
CA THR A 8 8.65 -4.83 29.38
C THR A 8 7.82 -3.78 28.64
N THR A 9 6.66 -3.42 29.18
CA THR A 9 5.78 -2.43 28.54
C THR A 9 5.07 -1.50 29.55
N PRO A 10 5.77 -0.51 30.14
CA PRO A 10 5.11 0.46 31.03
C PRO A 10 4.26 1.50 30.26
N ILE A 11 4.60 1.78 28.98
CA ILE A 11 4.05 2.92 28.24
C ILE A 11 2.73 2.58 27.50
N TYR A 12 2.45 1.30 27.24
CA TYR A 12 1.27 0.88 26.47
C TYR A 12 -0.02 0.77 27.30
N LYS A 13 -0.01 0.89 28.63
CA LYS A 13 -1.26 0.92 29.42
C LYS A 13 -1.77 2.34 29.67
N SER A 14 -0.90 3.35 29.63
CA SER A 14 -1.27 4.74 29.96
C SER A 14 -1.79 5.53 28.76
N LEU A 15 -1.35 5.22 27.54
CA LEU A 15 -1.81 5.89 26.31
C LEU A 15 -3.24 5.52 25.90
N PHE A 16 -3.79 4.41 26.38
CA PHE A 16 -5.05 3.83 25.89
C PHE A 16 -6.26 4.07 26.82
N LYS A 17 -6.09 4.77 27.94
CA LYS A 17 -7.20 4.98 28.90
C LYS A 17 -8.05 6.22 28.66
N ARG A 18 -7.69 7.14 27.75
CA ARG A 18 -8.41 8.41 27.57
C ARG A 18 -8.36 8.99 26.14
N ASN A 19 -8.49 8.16 25.10
CA ASN A 19 -8.70 8.70 23.76
C ASN A 19 -10.16 8.47 23.33
N PRO A 20 -11.02 9.51 23.27
CA PRO A 20 -12.43 9.36 22.87
C PRO A 20 -12.60 8.90 21.41
N PHE A 21 -11.51 8.80 20.64
CA PHE A 21 -11.48 8.31 19.26
C PHE A 21 -11.22 6.79 19.12
N TYR A 22 -11.15 6.05 20.23
CA TYR A 22 -10.95 4.60 20.22
C TYR A 22 -12.20 3.87 20.72
N THR A 23 -13.31 3.97 20.00
CA THR A 23 -14.43 3.04 20.18
C THR A 23 -13.97 1.66 19.72
N PRO A 24 -14.13 0.60 20.52
CA PRO A 24 -13.81 -0.76 20.07
C PRO A 24 -14.64 -1.07 18.82
N SER A 25 -13.94 -1.19 17.68
CA SER A 25 -14.52 -1.77 16.47
C SER A 25 -15.03 -3.18 16.83
N PRO A 26 -16.11 -3.68 16.20
CA PRO A 26 -16.42 -5.10 16.27
C PRO A 26 -15.15 -5.91 15.99
N ALA A 27 -15.00 -7.08 16.62
CA ALA A 27 -13.84 -7.93 16.40
C ALA A 27 -13.60 -8.09 14.88
N ALA A 28 -12.38 -7.82 14.44
CA ALA A 28 -12.00 -7.91 13.06
C ALA A 28 -12.15 -9.36 12.60
N LEU A 29 -12.75 -9.56 11.43
CA LEU A 29 -12.93 -10.90 10.89
C LEU A 29 -11.56 -11.46 10.46
N PRO A 30 -11.26 -12.74 10.72
CA PRO A 30 -10.10 -13.41 10.14
C PRO A 30 -10.18 -13.38 8.61
N ASP A 31 -9.03 -13.25 7.94
CA ASP A 31 -8.91 -13.27 6.48
C ASP A 31 -9.38 -14.59 5.83
N THR A 32 -9.55 -15.63 6.63
CA THR A 32 -10.11 -16.94 6.22
C THR A 32 -11.64 -17.04 6.28
N ASP A 33 -12.35 -16.00 6.74
CA ASP A 33 -13.83 -15.97 6.73
C ASP A 33 -14.37 -15.84 5.29
N SER A 34 -15.68 -15.96 5.12
CA SER A 34 -16.35 -15.80 3.84
C SER A 34 -16.04 -14.44 3.21
N PRO A 35 -15.64 -14.39 1.91
CA PRO A 35 -15.35 -13.13 1.21
C PRO A 35 -16.46 -12.08 1.32
N TRP A 36 -17.73 -12.51 1.25
CA TRP A 36 -18.86 -11.59 1.37
C TRP A 36 -18.99 -10.98 2.76
N ARG A 37 -18.65 -11.73 3.81
CA ARG A 37 -18.65 -11.21 5.18
C ARG A 37 -17.51 -10.23 5.39
N LEU A 38 -16.33 -10.54 4.86
CA LEU A 38 -15.17 -9.65 4.86
C LEU A 38 -15.53 -8.32 4.19
N THR A 39 -16.11 -8.35 2.99
CA THR A 39 -16.52 -7.13 2.29
C THR A 39 -17.57 -6.33 3.05
N ILE A 40 -18.59 -6.96 3.64
CA ILE A 40 -19.58 -6.24 4.44
C ILE A 40 -18.92 -5.59 5.66
N TYR A 41 -18.05 -6.31 6.35
CA TYR A 41 -17.30 -5.80 7.50
C TYR A 41 -16.42 -4.61 7.10
N ASP A 42 -15.66 -4.75 6.02
CA ASP A 42 -14.74 -3.74 5.55
C ASP A 42 -15.45 -2.49 5.00
N VAL A 43 -16.58 -2.65 4.30
CA VAL A 43 -17.44 -1.51 3.93
C VAL A 43 -17.95 -0.80 5.20
N GLY A 44 -18.38 -1.55 6.21
CA GLY A 44 -18.76 -0.99 7.50
C GLY A 44 -17.62 -0.24 8.19
N LEU A 45 -16.40 -0.79 8.12
CA LEU A 45 -15.19 -0.19 8.66
C LEU A 45 -14.81 1.11 7.92
N LEU A 46 -14.87 1.12 6.59
CA LEU A 46 -14.66 2.32 5.77
C LEU A 46 -15.65 3.44 6.13
N ILE A 47 -16.93 3.11 6.32
CA ILE A 47 -17.96 4.06 6.75
C ILE A 47 -17.66 4.57 8.16
N ASN A 48 -17.37 3.68 9.11
CA ASN A 48 -17.07 4.04 10.50
C ASN A 48 -15.85 4.96 10.62
N LYS A 49 -14.83 4.75 9.77
CA LYS A 49 -13.59 5.52 9.78
C LYS A 49 -13.59 6.69 8.79
N SER A 50 -14.71 6.96 8.11
CA SER A 50 -14.82 8.03 7.10
C SER A 50 -14.40 9.42 7.60
N PHE A 51 -14.53 9.71 8.90
CA PHE A 51 -14.04 10.96 9.49
C PHE A 51 -12.53 11.19 9.25
N TYR A 52 -11.71 10.13 9.20
CA TYR A 52 -10.27 10.27 8.95
C TYR A 52 -9.95 10.72 7.51
N LEU A 53 -10.90 10.64 6.58
CA LEU A 53 -10.71 11.14 5.20
C LEU A 53 -10.38 12.63 5.15
N VAL A 54 -10.89 13.41 6.12
CA VAL A 54 -10.58 14.86 6.22
C VAL A 54 -9.09 15.13 6.42
N TRP A 55 -8.34 14.13 6.90
CA TRP A 55 -6.90 14.21 7.14
C TRP A 55 -6.07 13.42 6.15
N LEU A 56 -6.68 12.76 5.16
CA LEU A 56 -5.99 11.88 4.21
C LEU A 56 -4.83 12.58 3.49
N LEU A 57 -5.08 13.82 3.06
CA LEU A 57 -4.12 14.68 2.36
C LEU A 57 -3.72 15.90 3.20
N TRP A 58 -4.00 15.91 4.51
CA TRP A 58 -3.70 17.06 5.36
C TRP A 58 -2.23 17.06 5.81
N PRO A 59 -1.48 18.17 5.65
CA PRO A 59 -1.89 19.44 5.03
C PRO A 59 -1.94 19.38 3.50
N PHE A 60 -2.90 20.07 2.87
CA PHE A 60 -3.16 19.97 1.42
C PHE A 60 -2.09 20.58 0.50
N VAL A 61 -1.05 21.18 1.07
CA VAL A 61 0.07 21.80 0.35
C VAL A 61 1.34 21.51 1.12
N SER A 62 2.43 21.21 0.41
CA SER A 62 3.78 21.15 0.99
C SER A 62 4.69 22.23 0.44
N ASN A 63 5.66 22.65 1.26
CA ASN A 63 6.78 23.51 0.86
C ASN A 63 8.08 22.72 0.59
N ASN A 64 8.07 21.39 0.78
CA ASN A 64 9.23 20.54 0.59
C ASN A 64 9.23 19.95 -0.84
N PRO A 65 10.30 20.17 -1.65
CA PRO A 65 10.37 19.69 -3.04
C PRO A 65 10.25 18.18 -3.24
N ASN A 66 10.46 17.38 -2.19
CA ASN A 66 10.40 15.91 -2.25
C ASN A 66 8.98 15.37 -2.02
N ASP A 67 8.03 16.21 -1.60
CA ASP A 67 6.68 15.79 -1.24
C ASP A 67 5.75 15.77 -2.45
N GLU A 68 4.75 14.90 -2.42
CA GLU A 68 3.80 14.74 -3.53
C GLU A 68 2.91 15.99 -3.71
N LEU A 69 2.58 16.72 -2.63
CA LEU A 69 1.75 17.95 -2.67
C LEU A 69 2.57 19.25 -2.78
N TYR A 70 3.82 19.16 -3.25
CA TYR A 70 4.61 20.35 -3.59
C TYR A 70 4.24 20.85 -5.00
N PHE A 71 3.30 21.79 -5.08
CA PHE A 71 2.71 22.25 -6.35
C PHE A 71 3.61 23.12 -7.23
N LYS A 72 4.77 23.55 -6.74
CA LYS A 72 5.76 24.24 -7.59
C LYS A 72 6.50 23.28 -8.52
N LYS A 73 6.38 21.96 -8.31
CA LYS A 73 6.96 20.94 -9.18
C LYS A 73 5.92 20.49 -10.20
N TRP A 74 6.19 20.72 -11.48
CA TRP A 74 5.27 20.41 -12.58
C TRP A 74 4.82 18.94 -12.59
N SER A 75 5.71 17.99 -12.28
CA SER A 75 5.35 16.57 -12.22
C SER A 75 4.20 16.30 -11.25
N ASN A 76 4.16 16.98 -10.10
CA ASN A 76 3.11 16.78 -9.10
C ASN A 76 1.76 17.34 -9.57
N VAL A 77 1.79 18.45 -10.30
CA VAL A 77 0.58 19.03 -10.92
C VAL A 77 0.02 18.10 -11.98
N VAL A 78 0.89 17.50 -12.82
CA VAL A 78 0.51 16.51 -13.83
C VAL A 78 -0.09 15.27 -13.18
N SER A 79 0.54 14.72 -12.13
CA SER A 79 0.01 13.57 -11.39
C SER A 79 -1.37 13.86 -10.81
N LEU A 80 -1.57 15.03 -10.18
CA LEU A 80 -2.86 15.41 -9.63
C LEU A 80 -3.92 15.61 -10.71
N ALA A 81 -3.57 16.28 -11.81
CA ALA A 81 -4.47 16.46 -12.95
C ALA A 81 -4.87 15.12 -13.56
N ARG A 82 -3.93 14.17 -13.67
CA ARG A 82 -4.21 12.80 -14.10
C ARG A 82 -5.21 12.11 -13.18
N GLN A 83 -5.06 12.22 -11.85
CA GLN A 83 -6.02 11.64 -10.91
C GLN A 83 -7.43 12.26 -11.05
N VAL A 84 -7.52 13.57 -11.24
CA VAL A 84 -8.80 14.25 -11.49
C VAL A 84 -9.44 13.75 -12.79
N LEU A 85 -8.66 13.59 -13.87
CA LEU A 85 -9.14 13.03 -15.14
C LEU A 85 -9.62 11.58 -14.98
N LEU A 86 -8.95 10.79 -14.15
CA LEU A 86 -9.34 9.40 -13.90
C LEU A 86 -10.66 9.28 -13.13
N VAL A 87 -11.00 10.26 -12.30
CA VAL A 87 -12.35 10.33 -11.69
C VAL A 87 -13.42 10.50 -12.76
N PHE A 88 -13.23 11.42 -13.72
CA PHE A 88 -14.17 11.60 -14.82
C PHE A 88 -14.23 10.39 -15.75
N TYR A 89 -13.09 9.77 -16.04
CA TYR A 89 -13.01 8.52 -16.77
C TYR A 89 -13.83 7.41 -16.11
N ALA A 90 -13.73 7.26 -14.78
CA ALA A 90 -14.52 6.26 -14.05
C ALA A 90 -16.03 6.49 -14.19
N PHE A 91 -16.49 7.73 -14.04
CA PHE A 91 -17.91 8.06 -14.26
C PHE A 91 -18.35 7.82 -15.70
N ALA A 92 -17.51 8.12 -16.69
CA ALA A 92 -17.81 7.84 -18.09
C ALA A 92 -17.95 6.32 -18.35
N VAL A 93 -17.04 5.49 -17.82
CA VAL A 93 -17.14 4.03 -17.91
C VAL A 93 -18.41 3.52 -17.24
N LEU A 94 -18.72 3.96 -16.03
CA LEU A 94 -19.94 3.55 -15.32
C LEU A 94 -21.22 3.98 -16.06
N THR A 95 -21.20 5.15 -16.69
CA THR A 95 -22.33 5.64 -17.51
C THR A 95 -22.53 4.76 -18.74
N VAL A 96 -21.45 4.38 -19.43
CA VAL A 96 -21.48 3.47 -20.58
C VAL A 96 -22.05 2.11 -20.15
N LEU A 97 -21.55 1.54 -19.06
CA LEU A 97 -22.02 0.26 -18.52
C LEU A 97 -23.51 0.32 -18.13
N GLY A 98 -23.93 1.38 -17.45
CA GLY A 98 -25.33 1.60 -17.09
C GLY A 98 -26.22 1.73 -18.32
N THR A 99 -25.76 2.45 -19.35
CA THR A 99 -26.50 2.60 -20.62
C THR A 99 -26.75 1.25 -21.28
N PHE A 100 -25.74 0.38 -21.35
CA PHE A 100 -25.92 -0.98 -21.86
C PHE A 100 -26.89 -1.81 -21.01
N LEU A 101 -26.82 -1.69 -19.67
CA LEU A 101 -27.69 -2.42 -18.76
C LEU A 101 -29.17 -1.99 -18.88
N PHE A 102 -29.44 -0.69 -18.94
CA PHE A 102 -30.80 -0.14 -18.90
C PHE A 102 -31.46 -0.05 -20.29
N LEU A 103 -30.70 0.28 -21.34
CA LEU A 103 -31.25 0.42 -22.68
C LEU A 103 -31.17 -0.88 -23.49
N GLY A 104 -30.34 -1.85 -23.07
CA GLY A 104 -30.24 -3.16 -23.73
C GLY A 104 -30.04 -3.04 -25.24
N VAL A 105 -30.88 -3.74 -26.02
CA VAL A 105 -30.82 -3.72 -27.50
C VAL A 105 -31.07 -2.32 -28.10
N PHE A 106 -31.75 -1.42 -27.38
CA PHE A 106 -32.00 -0.06 -27.87
C PHE A 106 -30.73 0.80 -27.90
N ALA A 107 -29.69 0.44 -27.13
CA ALA A 107 -28.37 1.04 -27.26
C ALA A 107 -27.71 0.74 -28.63
N LEU A 108 -28.22 -0.24 -29.37
CA LEU A 108 -27.74 -0.63 -30.70
C LEU A 108 -28.46 0.07 -31.85
N LEU A 109 -29.39 1.00 -31.58
CA LEU A 109 -29.99 1.82 -32.64
C LEU A 109 -28.91 2.69 -33.30
N PRO A 110 -28.90 2.88 -34.63
CA PRO A 110 -27.71 3.35 -35.35
C PRO A 110 -27.08 4.67 -34.82
N PRO A 111 -27.86 5.72 -34.49
CA PRO A 111 -27.27 6.95 -33.94
C PRO A 111 -26.66 6.77 -32.55
N MET A 112 -27.33 6.01 -31.68
CA MET A 112 -26.87 5.73 -30.32
C MET A 112 -25.65 4.82 -30.34
N ALA A 113 -25.66 3.79 -31.21
CA ALA A 113 -24.57 2.86 -31.39
C ALA A 113 -23.28 3.56 -31.86
N PHE A 114 -23.39 4.55 -32.77
CA PHE A 114 -22.24 5.31 -33.24
C PHE A 114 -21.61 6.14 -32.11
N ILE A 115 -22.42 6.87 -31.34
CA ILE A 115 -21.95 7.67 -30.20
C ILE A 115 -21.29 6.75 -29.16
N LEU A 116 -21.94 5.63 -28.84
CA LEU A 116 -21.45 4.66 -27.87
C LEU A 116 -20.13 4.04 -28.32
N ALA A 117 -20.00 3.69 -29.60
CA ALA A 117 -18.75 3.18 -30.17
C ALA A 117 -17.62 4.20 -30.06
N LEU A 118 -17.88 5.48 -30.35
CA LEU A 118 -16.88 6.55 -30.21
C LEU A 118 -16.43 6.70 -28.76
N VAL A 119 -17.37 6.77 -27.81
CA VAL A 119 -17.06 6.88 -26.38
C VAL A 119 -16.28 5.66 -25.90
N CYS A 120 -16.73 4.44 -26.23
CA CYS A 120 -16.01 3.20 -25.90
C CYS A 120 -14.59 3.18 -26.48
N THR A 121 -14.40 3.69 -27.70
CA THR A 121 -13.08 3.78 -28.33
C THR A 121 -12.18 4.75 -27.55
N LEU A 122 -12.67 5.93 -27.19
CA LEU A 122 -11.92 6.91 -26.41
C LEU A 122 -11.55 6.35 -25.02
N LEU A 123 -12.51 5.72 -24.33
CA LEU A 123 -12.26 5.06 -23.05
C LEU A 123 -11.24 3.93 -23.21
N GLY A 124 -11.34 3.12 -24.27
CA GLY A 124 -10.39 2.06 -24.59
C GLY A 124 -8.97 2.58 -24.82
N LEU A 125 -8.82 3.73 -25.49
CA LEU A 125 -7.52 4.38 -25.68
C LEU A 125 -6.93 4.86 -24.35
N VAL A 126 -7.75 5.42 -23.46
CA VAL A 126 -7.30 5.79 -22.10
C VAL A 126 -6.87 4.54 -21.32
N THR A 127 -7.70 3.49 -21.29
CA THR A 127 -7.35 2.21 -20.63
C THR A 127 -6.04 1.64 -21.17
N TRP A 128 -5.88 1.63 -22.49
CA TRP A 128 -4.68 1.16 -23.15
C TRP A 128 -3.45 1.97 -22.70
N ALA A 129 -3.54 3.30 -22.68
CA ALA A 129 -2.45 4.16 -22.21
C ALA A 129 -2.07 3.85 -20.75
N LEU A 130 -3.04 3.65 -19.85
CA LEU A 130 -2.79 3.28 -18.46
C LEU A 130 -2.09 1.91 -18.34
N LEU A 131 -2.53 0.93 -19.13
CA LEU A 131 -1.94 -0.40 -19.16
C LEU A 131 -0.51 -0.41 -19.72
N THR A 132 -0.17 0.53 -20.60
CA THR A 132 1.18 0.67 -21.16
C THR A 132 2.17 1.40 -20.26
N ASP A 133 1.75 1.88 -19.08
CA ASP A 133 2.68 2.47 -18.12
C ASP A 133 3.80 1.47 -17.78
N PRO A 134 5.07 1.93 -17.64
CA PRO A 134 6.17 1.05 -17.31
C PRO A 134 5.93 0.27 -16.01
N LEU A 135 6.38 -0.97 -15.97
CA LEU A 135 6.24 -1.83 -14.79
C LEU A 135 7.31 -1.56 -13.72
N LYS A 136 8.52 -1.14 -14.12
CA LYS A 136 9.66 -0.97 -13.20
C LYS A 136 10.21 0.45 -13.23
N PHE A 137 10.46 0.99 -12.04
CA PHE A 137 10.98 2.33 -11.82
C PHE A 137 12.22 2.27 -10.92
N PRO A 138 13.41 2.05 -11.50
CA PRO A 138 14.64 2.13 -10.72
C PRO A 138 14.90 3.58 -10.29
N SER A 139 15.30 3.77 -9.04
CA SER A 139 15.80 5.06 -8.57
C SER A 139 17.07 5.43 -9.33
N LYS A 140 17.21 6.73 -9.60
CA LYS A 140 18.41 7.32 -10.22
C LYS A 140 19.48 7.61 -9.17
N VAL A 141 19.06 7.83 -7.91
CA VAL A 141 19.96 7.95 -6.76
C VAL A 141 20.10 6.63 -6.01
N GLY A 142 21.06 6.60 -5.07
CA GLY A 142 21.38 5.42 -4.28
C GLY A 142 22.42 4.52 -4.94
N ARG A 143 23.16 3.76 -4.13
CA ARG A 143 24.18 2.82 -4.60
C ARG A 143 23.62 1.41 -4.70
N VAL A 144 24.11 0.62 -5.64
CA VAL A 144 23.87 -0.82 -5.66
C VAL A 144 24.83 -1.45 -4.66
N TYR A 145 24.29 -2.07 -3.61
CA TYR A 145 25.10 -2.78 -2.61
C TYR A 145 25.20 -4.25 -3.00
N PRO A 146 26.42 -4.82 -3.08
CA PRO A 146 26.58 -6.24 -3.39
C PRO A 146 25.78 -7.11 -2.42
N GLY A 147 24.97 -8.01 -2.97
CA GLY A 147 24.16 -8.96 -2.23
C GLY A 147 22.92 -8.43 -1.52
N GLU A 148 22.57 -7.15 -1.73
CA GLU A 148 21.29 -6.58 -1.31
C GLU A 148 20.41 -6.23 -2.51
N SER A 149 19.12 -6.54 -2.42
CA SER A 149 18.12 -6.12 -3.42
C SER A 149 16.98 -5.39 -2.73
N TRP A 150 16.65 -4.18 -3.18
CA TRP A 150 15.64 -3.33 -2.55
C TRP A 150 14.51 -3.05 -3.53
N LEU A 151 13.32 -3.51 -3.18
CA LEU A 151 12.12 -3.46 -4.00
C LEU A 151 11.05 -2.61 -3.31
N PHE A 152 10.27 -1.86 -4.08
CA PHE A 152 9.16 -1.05 -3.59
C PHE A 152 7.88 -1.31 -4.39
N VAL A 153 6.72 -1.36 -3.74
CA VAL A 153 5.41 -1.36 -4.41
C VAL A 153 4.53 -0.24 -3.85
N ASN A 154 3.96 0.57 -4.74
CA ASN A 154 3.04 1.66 -4.38
C ASN A 154 1.62 1.17 -4.11
N GLY A 155 0.77 2.06 -3.59
CA GLY A 155 -0.67 1.85 -3.51
C GLY A 155 -1.45 2.55 -4.63
N ILE A 156 -2.74 2.74 -4.38
CA ILE A 156 -3.69 3.38 -5.31
C ILE A 156 -3.35 4.84 -5.61
N CYS A 157 -3.90 5.36 -6.70
CA CYS A 157 -3.79 6.79 -7.07
C CYS A 157 -2.34 7.30 -7.21
N VAL A 158 -1.38 6.41 -7.45
CA VAL A 158 0.02 6.76 -7.72
C VAL A 158 0.30 6.50 -9.18
N ASP A 159 0.75 7.54 -9.89
CA ASP A 159 1.14 7.46 -11.30
C ASP A 159 2.67 7.25 -11.43
N PRO A 160 3.20 7.02 -12.65
CA PRO A 160 4.64 6.87 -12.89
C PRO A 160 5.52 7.97 -12.30
N LEU A 161 5.03 9.22 -12.30
CA LEU A 161 5.78 10.38 -11.82
C LEU A 161 5.90 10.37 -10.30
N TRP A 162 4.80 10.10 -9.59
CA TRP A 162 4.81 9.94 -8.14
C TRP A 162 5.57 8.69 -7.70
N LEU A 163 5.39 7.56 -8.38
CA LEU A 163 6.15 6.34 -8.09
C LEU A 163 7.66 6.56 -8.23
N GLN A 164 8.12 7.22 -9.30
CA GLN A 164 9.53 7.58 -9.42
C GLN A 164 9.97 8.47 -8.25
N GLY A 165 9.18 9.48 -7.88
CA GLY A 165 9.45 10.36 -6.74
C GLY A 165 9.55 9.62 -5.40
N ASN A 166 8.73 8.60 -5.19
CA ASN A 166 8.80 7.72 -4.01
C ASN A 166 10.11 6.94 -4.00
N CYS A 167 10.47 6.31 -5.13
CA CYS A 167 11.73 5.57 -5.27
C CYS A 167 12.96 6.45 -5.03
N GLU A 168 12.98 7.68 -5.55
CA GLU A 168 14.10 8.61 -5.31
C GLU A 168 14.24 9.00 -3.84
N LEU A 169 13.12 9.29 -3.15
CA LEU A 169 13.20 9.68 -1.74
C LEU A 169 13.64 8.49 -0.87
N LEU A 170 13.06 7.31 -1.06
CA LEU A 170 13.50 6.07 -0.40
C LEU A 170 14.99 5.83 -0.62
N ALA A 171 15.45 5.90 -1.88
CA ALA A 171 16.85 5.68 -2.22
C ALA A 171 17.79 6.71 -1.59
N SER A 172 17.38 7.98 -1.55
CA SER A 172 18.15 9.05 -0.90
C SER A 172 18.24 8.88 0.61
N MET A 173 17.22 8.30 1.24
CA MET A 173 17.15 8.11 2.69
C MET A 173 18.00 6.92 3.15
N PHE A 174 17.88 5.80 2.46
CA PHE A 174 18.56 4.57 2.82
C PHE A 174 19.92 4.44 2.15
N GLY A 175 20.24 5.25 1.14
CA GLY A 175 21.49 5.19 0.39
C GLY A 175 21.59 4.03 -0.60
N ARG A 176 20.54 3.19 -0.69
CA ARG A 176 20.47 2.03 -1.59
C ARG A 176 19.66 2.37 -2.83
N ARG A 177 19.99 1.78 -3.97
CA ARG A 177 19.15 1.82 -5.15
C ARG A 177 17.84 1.07 -4.87
N ILE A 178 16.71 1.71 -5.13
CA ILE A 178 15.37 1.13 -4.98
C ILE A 178 14.82 0.81 -6.36
N VAL A 179 14.19 -0.34 -6.54
CA VAL A 179 13.42 -0.66 -7.75
C VAL A 179 11.94 -0.69 -7.41
N GLY A 180 11.21 0.34 -7.84
CA GLY A 180 9.75 0.37 -7.77
C GLY A 180 9.14 -0.60 -8.76
N ILE A 181 8.16 -1.39 -8.33
CA ILE A 181 7.31 -2.24 -9.14
C ILE A 181 5.93 -1.60 -9.11
N HIS A 182 5.45 -1.20 -10.27
CA HIS A 182 4.28 -0.35 -10.40
C HIS A 182 3.01 -1.16 -10.19
N ASN A 183 2.23 -0.78 -9.19
CA ASN A 183 0.82 -1.11 -9.10
C ASN A 183 0.06 -0.02 -9.88
N ARG A 184 -0.36 -0.33 -11.11
CA ARG A 184 -0.93 0.65 -12.04
C ARG A 184 -2.31 1.08 -11.54
N THR A 185 -2.55 2.39 -11.53
CA THR A 185 -3.82 2.97 -11.09
C THR A 185 -4.80 3.15 -12.25
N PHE A 186 -6.05 2.75 -12.03
CA PHE A 186 -7.21 3.10 -12.87
C PHE A 186 -8.02 4.26 -12.29
N GLY A 187 -7.46 4.93 -11.28
CA GLY A 187 -8.06 6.03 -10.55
C GLY A 187 -8.83 5.56 -9.32
N LEU A 188 -9.07 6.51 -8.43
CA LEU A 188 -9.63 6.29 -7.09
C LEU A 188 -10.83 5.33 -7.06
N VAL A 189 -11.79 5.48 -7.97
CA VAL A 189 -13.03 4.68 -7.96
C VAL A 189 -12.75 3.21 -8.22
N PHE A 190 -12.06 2.88 -9.32
CA PHE A 190 -11.76 1.49 -9.68
C PHE A 190 -10.72 0.89 -8.75
N ASP A 191 -9.74 1.67 -8.33
CA ASP A 191 -8.72 1.28 -7.36
C ASP A 191 -9.34 0.87 -6.01
N LEU A 192 -10.35 1.58 -5.50
CA LEU A 192 -11.03 1.21 -4.25
C LEU A 192 -11.82 -0.10 -4.38
N VAL A 193 -12.45 -0.33 -5.53
CA VAL A 193 -13.12 -1.62 -5.82
C VAL A 193 -12.09 -2.73 -5.90
N GLU A 194 -10.98 -2.51 -6.59
CA GLU A 194 -9.88 -3.48 -6.68
C GLU A 194 -9.30 -3.81 -5.30
N CYS A 195 -9.07 -2.81 -4.44
CA CYS A 195 -8.63 -3.02 -3.06
C CYS A 195 -9.51 -4.02 -2.31
N LEU A 196 -10.84 -3.86 -2.38
CA LEU A 196 -11.80 -4.78 -1.73
C LEU A 196 -11.73 -6.18 -2.35
N LEU A 197 -11.68 -6.27 -3.69
CA LEU A 197 -11.57 -7.57 -4.37
C LEU A 197 -10.26 -8.30 -4.04
N GLN A 198 -9.13 -7.59 -4.00
CA GLN A 198 -7.85 -8.17 -3.62
C GLN A 198 -7.86 -8.63 -2.16
N ARG A 199 -8.34 -7.77 -1.26
CA ARG A 199 -8.27 -8.01 0.18
C ARG A 199 -9.28 -9.05 0.68
N ASP A 200 -10.48 -9.08 0.11
CA ASP A 200 -11.60 -9.88 0.64
C ASP A 200 -11.83 -11.16 -0.16
N PHE A 201 -11.52 -11.14 -1.46
CA PHE A 201 -11.70 -12.29 -2.36
C PHE A 201 -10.37 -12.95 -2.76
N GLY A 202 -9.23 -12.42 -2.31
CA GLY A 202 -7.91 -12.90 -2.70
C GLY A 202 -7.66 -12.74 -4.21
N TYR A 203 -8.30 -11.77 -4.86
CA TYR A 203 -8.15 -11.57 -6.30
C TYR A 203 -6.73 -11.10 -6.63
N VAL A 204 -5.93 -11.95 -7.27
CA VAL A 204 -4.55 -11.59 -7.64
C VAL A 204 -4.52 -10.89 -8.99
N THR A 205 -4.24 -9.58 -8.99
CA THR A 205 -4.12 -8.76 -10.21
C THR A 205 -2.85 -9.09 -10.99
N ASP A 206 -2.76 -8.64 -12.25
CA ASP A 206 -1.52 -8.78 -13.05
C ASP A 206 -0.33 -8.12 -12.35
N ASP A 207 -0.50 -6.90 -11.83
CA ASP A 207 0.55 -6.19 -11.10
C ASP A 207 1.00 -6.94 -9.84
N ALA A 208 0.08 -7.52 -9.07
CA ALA A 208 0.43 -8.35 -7.93
C ALA A 208 1.22 -9.61 -8.34
N ARG A 209 0.88 -10.25 -9.47
CA ARG A 209 1.66 -11.38 -10.02
C ARG A 209 3.07 -10.93 -10.42
N GLN A 210 3.19 -9.74 -11.01
CA GLN A 210 4.48 -9.18 -11.39
C GLN A 210 5.34 -8.83 -10.17
N VAL A 211 4.75 -8.28 -9.10
CA VAL A 211 5.45 -8.03 -7.84
C VAL A 211 5.99 -9.35 -7.27
N TYR A 212 5.15 -10.38 -7.19
CA TYR A 212 5.57 -11.72 -6.75
C TYR A 212 6.73 -12.25 -7.60
N ALA A 213 6.62 -12.20 -8.94
CA ALA A 213 7.66 -12.69 -9.83
C ALA A 213 9.00 -11.97 -9.62
N ASN A 214 8.98 -10.65 -9.41
CA ASN A 214 10.18 -9.86 -9.16
C ASN A 214 10.82 -10.18 -7.80
N VAL A 215 10.03 -10.21 -6.72
CA VAL A 215 10.54 -10.55 -5.38
C VAL A 215 11.11 -11.96 -5.36
N LYS A 216 10.39 -12.93 -5.94
CA LYS A 216 10.86 -14.32 -6.09
C LYS A 216 12.18 -14.40 -6.83
N ASN A 217 12.32 -13.71 -7.96
CA ASN A 217 13.54 -13.74 -8.77
C ASN A 217 14.74 -13.20 -8.00
N GLU A 218 14.57 -12.16 -7.18
CA GLU A 218 15.66 -11.63 -6.35
C GLU A 218 16.01 -12.57 -5.18
N LEU A 219 15.04 -13.22 -4.55
CA LEU A 219 15.29 -14.17 -3.45
C LEU A 219 16.06 -15.43 -3.90
N LEU A 220 15.82 -15.90 -5.13
CA LEU A 220 16.45 -17.09 -5.71
C LEU A 220 17.88 -16.85 -6.24
N LYS A 221 18.32 -15.59 -6.34
CA LYS A 221 19.70 -15.29 -6.73
C LYS A 221 20.69 -15.76 -5.67
N LYS A 222 21.78 -16.39 -6.12
CA LYS A 222 22.83 -16.93 -5.24
C LYS A 222 23.72 -15.84 -4.64
N ASP A 223 23.90 -14.74 -5.38
CA ASP A 223 24.69 -13.58 -4.97
C ASP A 223 23.90 -12.62 -4.08
N VAL A 224 22.57 -12.79 -3.96
CA VAL A 224 21.70 -12.00 -3.09
C VAL A 224 21.46 -12.73 -1.77
N ASN A 225 21.82 -12.07 -0.67
CA ASN A 225 21.70 -12.58 0.69
C ASN A 225 20.61 -11.86 1.50
N LYS A 226 20.13 -10.72 0.99
CA LYS A 226 19.12 -9.88 1.62
C LYS A 226 18.22 -9.25 0.55
N VAL A 227 16.91 -9.41 0.70
CA VAL A 227 15.90 -8.73 -0.11
C VAL A 227 15.04 -7.88 0.81
N VAL A 228 15.07 -6.58 0.62
CA VAL A 228 14.25 -5.61 1.35
C VAL A 228 13.05 -5.27 0.47
N PHE A 229 11.85 -5.60 0.94
CA PHE A 229 10.60 -5.36 0.23
C PHE A 229 9.76 -4.32 0.98
N ILE A 230 9.61 -3.15 0.35
CA ILE A 230 8.90 -2.00 0.91
C ILE A 230 7.53 -1.88 0.23
N ALA A 231 6.49 -1.61 1.00
CA ALA A 231 5.14 -1.41 0.49
C ALA A 231 4.47 -0.18 1.12
N HIS A 232 3.57 0.46 0.36
CA HIS A 232 2.77 1.58 0.86
C HIS A 232 1.29 1.41 0.51
N SER A 233 0.39 1.75 1.43
CA SER A 233 -1.06 1.76 1.19
C SER A 233 -1.61 0.39 0.73
N GLN A 234 -2.35 0.32 -0.39
CA GLN A 234 -2.78 -0.92 -1.06
C GLN A 234 -1.60 -1.82 -1.42
N GLY A 235 -0.41 -1.26 -1.68
CA GLY A 235 0.80 -2.05 -1.89
C GLY A 235 1.07 -3.02 -0.74
N GLY A 236 0.55 -2.74 0.47
CA GLY A 236 0.60 -3.66 1.59
C GLY A 236 -0.35 -4.88 1.48
N ILE A 237 -1.52 -4.74 0.84
CA ILE A 237 -2.38 -5.89 0.44
C ILE A 237 -1.64 -6.75 -0.57
N ILE A 238 -0.99 -6.11 -1.56
CA ILE A 238 -0.16 -6.82 -2.53
C ILE A 238 1.00 -7.53 -1.82
N ALA A 239 1.63 -6.88 -0.86
CA ALA A 239 2.74 -7.45 -0.11
C ALA A 239 2.32 -8.67 0.71
N SER A 240 1.13 -8.67 1.35
CA SER A 240 0.66 -9.84 2.10
C SER A 240 0.42 -11.02 1.17
N MET A 241 -0.31 -10.83 0.06
CA MET A 241 -0.52 -11.89 -0.95
C MET A 241 0.80 -12.43 -1.54
N VAL A 242 1.78 -11.55 -1.77
CA VAL A 242 3.11 -11.92 -2.24
C VAL A 242 3.81 -12.78 -1.19
N VAL A 243 3.80 -12.35 0.07
CA VAL A 243 4.40 -13.07 1.19
C VAL A 243 3.78 -14.46 1.35
N ASP A 244 2.46 -14.58 1.35
CA ASP A 244 1.77 -15.88 1.50
C ASP A 244 2.17 -16.84 0.38
N ARG A 245 2.24 -16.32 -0.86
CA ARG A 245 2.66 -17.11 -2.00
C ARG A 245 4.14 -17.49 -1.93
N LEU A 246 5.02 -16.62 -1.45
CA LEU A 246 6.44 -16.93 -1.25
C LEU A 246 6.61 -18.03 -0.20
N LEU A 247 5.90 -17.92 0.93
CA LEU A 247 5.89 -18.93 1.99
C LEU A 247 5.40 -20.30 1.49
N ALA A 248 4.42 -20.31 0.58
CA ALA A 248 3.88 -21.55 0.03
C ALA A 248 4.73 -22.19 -1.09
N THR A 249 5.62 -21.43 -1.73
CA THR A 249 6.25 -21.87 -3.00
C THR A 249 7.77 -21.86 -3.03
N LEU A 250 8.42 -21.17 -2.09
CA LEU A 250 9.88 -21.07 -2.04
C LEU A 250 10.47 -21.88 -0.89
N PRO A 251 11.71 -22.36 -1.03
CA PRO A 251 12.40 -23.02 0.06
C PRO A 251 12.72 -22.02 1.20
N GLU A 252 12.81 -22.54 2.42
CA GLU A 252 12.99 -21.73 3.63
C GLU A 252 14.22 -20.82 3.58
N ASP A 253 15.34 -21.31 3.03
CA ASP A 253 16.60 -20.57 2.92
C ASP A 253 16.47 -19.32 2.05
N ALA A 254 15.67 -19.40 0.99
CA ALA A 254 15.37 -18.25 0.15
C ALA A 254 14.51 -17.23 0.91
N VAL A 255 13.44 -17.67 1.58
CA VAL A 255 12.54 -16.78 2.33
C VAL A 255 13.24 -16.09 3.50
N ARG A 256 14.20 -16.75 4.16
CA ARG A 256 15.01 -16.17 5.27
C ARG A 256 15.86 -14.95 4.87
N LYS A 257 15.99 -14.67 3.58
CA LYS A 257 16.64 -13.45 3.05
C LYS A 257 15.70 -12.23 3.06
N LEU A 258 14.39 -12.43 3.21
CA LEU A 258 13.38 -11.40 3.09
C LEU A 258 13.25 -10.54 4.36
N GLU A 259 13.19 -9.22 4.16
CA GLU A 259 12.77 -8.23 5.14
C GLU A 259 11.60 -7.44 4.53
N VAL A 260 10.49 -7.29 5.26
CA VAL A 260 9.27 -6.62 4.78
C VAL A 260 9.01 -5.36 5.60
N TYR A 261 8.81 -4.24 4.92
CA TYR A 261 8.53 -2.96 5.55
C TYR A 261 7.31 -2.31 4.91
N THR A 262 6.32 -1.93 5.70
CA THR A 262 5.09 -1.35 5.15
C THR A 262 4.76 0.00 5.77
N PHE A 263 4.20 0.91 4.96
CA PHE A 263 3.80 2.25 5.39
C PHE A 263 2.31 2.46 5.08
N GLY A 264 1.52 2.81 6.10
CA GLY A 264 0.07 3.03 5.92
C GLY A 264 -0.65 1.80 5.35
N ASN A 265 -0.26 0.61 5.80
CA ASN A 265 -0.67 -0.66 5.20
C ASN A 265 -2.20 -0.88 5.26
N ALA A 266 -2.81 -1.13 4.11
CA ALA A 266 -4.24 -1.41 3.94
C ALA A 266 -4.62 -2.89 4.14
N ALA A 267 -3.65 -3.80 4.25
CA ALA A 267 -3.88 -5.22 4.43
C ALA A 267 -4.60 -5.52 5.74
N ASN A 268 -5.30 -6.65 5.76
CA ASN A 268 -5.97 -7.25 6.91
C ASN A 268 -5.14 -8.37 7.58
N HIS A 269 -4.07 -8.88 6.93
CA HIS A 269 -3.16 -9.89 7.47
C HIS A 269 -1.71 -9.63 7.02
N MET A 270 -0.75 -10.31 7.67
CA MET A 270 0.65 -10.41 7.21
C MET A 270 1.32 -11.61 7.88
N HIS A 271 1.58 -12.69 7.14
CA HIS A 271 2.21 -13.89 7.71
C HIS A 271 3.74 -13.76 7.84
N ASP A 272 4.32 -14.40 8.84
CA ASP A 272 5.78 -14.47 9.04
C ASP A 272 6.37 -15.87 8.78
N GLY A 273 5.53 -16.85 8.44
CA GLY A 273 5.94 -18.24 8.23
C GLY A 273 6.50 -18.90 9.49
N ASN A 274 5.95 -18.61 10.68
CA ASN A 274 6.51 -19.05 11.97
C ASN A 274 7.93 -18.50 12.20
N ARG A 275 8.11 -17.19 11.96
CA ARG A 275 9.39 -16.47 12.06
C ARG A 275 10.44 -16.90 11.02
N LEU A 276 9.98 -17.39 9.88
CA LEU A 276 10.84 -17.68 8.74
C LEU A 276 11.33 -16.39 8.07
N ILE A 277 10.44 -15.40 7.95
CA ILE A 277 10.78 -14.06 7.47
C ILE A 277 11.55 -13.32 8.56
N ARG A 278 12.69 -12.74 8.19
CA ARG A 278 13.67 -12.23 9.16
C ARG A 278 13.13 -11.03 9.95
N HIS A 279 12.52 -10.09 9.23
CA HIS A 279 11.97 -8.86 9.80
C HIS A 279 10.70 -8.47 9.06
N ILE A 280 9.70 -8.07 9.84
CA ILE A 280 8.46 -7.47 9.34
C ILE A 280 8.18 -6.26 10.24
N GLU A 281 8.15 -5.06 9.65
CA GLU A 281 7.78 -3.84 10.39
C GLU A 281 6.69 -3.06 9.64
N HIS A 282 5.78 -2.48 10.41
CA HIS A 282 4.67 -1.69 9.90
C HIS A 282 4.69 -0.29 10.52
N PHE A 283 4.65 0.73 9.68
CA PHE A 283 4.61 2.13 10.10
C PHE A 283 3.23 2.72 9.84
N ALA A 284 2.61 3.28 10.88
CA ALA A 284 1.24 3.80 10.81
C ALA A 284 1.14 5.22 11.38
N ASN A 285 0.29 6.03 10.76
CA ASN A 285 -0.17 7.32 11.26
C ASN A 285 -1.52 7.12 11.94
N GLY A 286 -1.68 7.59 13.18
CA GLY A 286 -2.94 7.46 13.93
C GLY A 286 -4.10 8.21 13.27
N GLY A 287 -3.82 9.28 12.53
CA GLY A 287 -4.79 10.05 11.75
C GLY A 287 -4.92 9.63 10.29
N ASP A 288 -4.25 8.56 9.85
CA ASP A 288 -4.38 8.06 8.47
C ASP A 288 -5.59 7.14 8.32
N PHE A 289 -6.50 7.51 7.42
CA PHE A 289 -7.68 6.72 7.07
C PHE A 289 -7.34 5.29 6.63
N VAL A 290 -6.30 5.12 5.82
CA VAL A 290 -5.94 3.80 5.29
C VAL A 290 -5.35 2.93 6.40
N ALA A 291 -4.43 3.47 7.20
CA ALA A 291 -3.94 2.75 8.38
C ALA A 291 -5.07 2.39 9.36
N GLN A 292 -6.05 3.28 9.58
CA GLN A 292 -7.22 3.05 10.45
C GLN A 292 -8.18 1.97 9.95
N THR A 293 -8.14 1.66 8.65
CA THR A 293 -8.98 0.66 7.98
C THR A 293 -8.19 -0.58 7.53
N GLY A 294 -6.88 -0.59 7.81
CA GLY A 294 -5.94 -1.67 7.59
C GLY A 294 -5.18 -1.98 8.87
N VAL A 295 -3.86 -1.80 8.88
CA VAL A 295 -2.99 -2.22 9.99
C VAL A 295 -3.50 -1.85 11.39
N LEU A 296 -4.04 -0.65 11.63
CA LEU A 296 -4.56 -0.26 12.94
C LEU A 296 -5.94 -0.82 13.29
N ALA A 297 -6.70 -1.31 12.32
CA ALA A 297 -7.93 -2.07 12.60
C ALA A 297 -7.60 -3.53 12.97
N TYR A 298 -6.57 -4.10 12.34
CA TYR A 298 -6.24 -5.51 12.44
C TYR A 298 -5.11 -5.84 13.45
N THR A 299 -4.23 -4.90 13.80
CA THR A 299 -3.12 -5.13 14.77
C THR A 299 -3.51 -5.05 16.25
N PRO A 300 -4.28 -4.05 16.75
CA PRO A 300 -4.34 -3.74 18.18
C PRO A 300 -4.95 -4.80 19.09
N LEU A 301 -5.36 -5.92 18.50
CA LEU A 301 -6.03 -6.97 19.19
C LEU A 301 -5.25 -8.24 18.87
N LYS A 302 -4.61 -8.82 19.89
CA LYS A 302 -4.44 -10.27 20.01
C LYS A 302 -5.83 -10.92 20.04
N GLN A 303 -6.62 -10.69 19.01
CA GLN A 303 -7.88 -11.35 18.76
C GLN A 303 -7.54 -12.78 18.36
N PRO A 304 -8.31 -13.78 18.82
CA PRO A 304 -8.20 -15.13 18.31
C PRO A 304 -8.35 -15.10 16.78
N GLY A 305 -7.36 -15.63 16.05
CA GLY A 305 -7.35 -15.60 14.59
C GLY A 305 -6.70 -14.36 13.94
N ASN A 306 -6.04 -13.49 14.71
CA ASN A 306 -5.27 -12.39 14.13
C ASN A 306 -3.94 -12.88 13.51
N GLU A 307 -3.84 -12.78 12.19
CA GLU A 307 -2.70 -13.20 11.40
C GLU A 307 -1.76 -12.05 11.01
N TYR A 308 -1.93 -10.86 11.59
CA TYR A 308 -0.95 -9.77 11.48
C TYR A 308 0.31 -10.07 12.31
N ARG A 309 1.44 -10.32 11.63
CA ARG A 309 2.77 -10.51 12.23
C ARG A 309 3.68 -9.33 11.91
N GLY A 310 4.66 -9.08 12.78
CA GLY A 310 5.60 -7.97 12.66
C GLY A 310 5.43 -6.90 13.74
N ASP A 311 6.45 -6.04 13.87
CA ASP A 311 6.44 -4.92 14.82
C ASP A 311 5.69 -3.72 14.23
N VAL A 312 4.78 -3.13 15.01
CA VAL A 312 3.95 -2.00 14.55
C VAL A 312 4.34 -0.71 15.26
N TYR A 313 4.81 0.25 14.48
CA TYR A 313 5.25 1.57 14.90
C TYR A 313 4.16 2.60 14.56
N VAL A 314 3.46 3.08 15.59
CA VAL A 314 2.35 4.03 15.45
C VAL A 314 2.74 5.42 15.95
N ASP A 315 2.57 6.44 15.12
CA ASP A 315 2.53 7.82 15.59
C ASP A 315 1.07 8.25 15.77
N ALA A 316 0.62 8.25 17.01
CA ALA A 316 -0.76 8.53 17.38
C ALA A 316 -1.22 9.96 17.01
N GLY A 317 -0.29 10.92 16.88
CA GLY A 317 -0.62 12.31 16.57
C GLY A 317 -0.49 12.66 15.08
N ALA A 318 0.23 11.85 14.31
CA ALA A 318 0.46 12.10 12.89
C ALA A 318 -0.79 11.84 12.03
N LYS A 319 -0.91 12.62 10.96
CA LYS A 319 -2.01 12.62 9.99
C LYS A 319 -1.45 12.44 8.57
N GLY A 320 -2.34 12.22 7.62
CA GLY A 320 -1.99 12.13 6.21
C GLY A 320 -1.45 10.76 5.80
N HIS A 321 -1.62 10.45 4.53
CA HIS A 321 -1.42 9.12 3.98
C HIS A 321 -0.26 9.01 2.98
N LEU A 322 0.01 10.05 2.20
CA LEU A 322 1.06 10.07 1.17
C LEU A 322 2.45 9.64 1.70
N LEU A 323 3.15 8.80 0.94
CA LEU A 323 4.39 8.16 1.37
C LEU A 323 5.49 9.18 1.64
N ASN A 324 5.83 10.05 0.68
CA ASN A 324 6.94 10.97 0.85
C ASN A 324 6.62 12.02 1.91
N MET A 325 5.46 12.66 1.79
CA MET A 325 5.06 13.76 2.65
C MET A 325 4.78 13.33 4.10
N HIS A 326 3.97 12.29 4.31
CA HIS A 326 3.42 11.96 5.63
C HIS A 326 4.15 10.83 6.35
N TYR A 327 4.85 9.96 5.63
CA TYR A 327 5.59 8.84 6.22
C TYR A 327 7.09 9.08 6.25
N LEU A 328 7.69 9.40 5.10
CA LEU A 328 9.15 9.52 4.99
C LEU A 328 9.67 10.86 5.51
N GLY A 329 9.02 11.97 5.14
CA GLY A 329 9.42 13.33 5.50
C GLY A 329 9.11 13.69 6.95
N SER A 330 7.83 13.70 7.32
CA SER A 330 7.37 14.21 8.62
C SER A 330 7.61 13.28 9.80
N THR A 331 7.72 11.97 9.59
CA THR A 331 7.76 11.02 10.71
C THR A 331 8.98 10.11 10.75
N PHE A 332 9.43 9.52 9.64
CA PHE A 332 10.60 8.64 9.65
C PHE A 332 11.92 9.43 9.78
N ARG A 333 12.11 10.53 9.01
CA ARG A 333 13.29 11.41 9.14
C ARG A 333 13.35 12.19 10.45
N ALA A 334 12.22 12.52 11.05
CA ALA A 334 12.16 13.33 12.27
C ALA A 334 12.54 12.55 13.56
N GLY A 335 12.96 11.29 13.45
CA GLY A 335 13.48 10.48 14.56
C GLY A 335 12.44 10.02 15.58
N LYS A 336 11.16 10.34 15.39
CA LYS A 336 10.08 10.01 16.35
C LYS A 336 9.54 8.57 16.20
N LYS A 337 9.75 7.93 15.05
CA LYS A 337 9.12 6.64 14.68
C LYS A 337 10.04 5.42 14.57
N ALA A 338 11.34 5.62 14.75
CA ALA A 338 12.33 4.67 14.26
C ALA A 338 13.28 4.18 15.36
N THR A 339 13.06 4.59 16.62
CA THR A 339 13.87 4.14 17.75
C THR A 339 13.65 2.64 17.97
N GLY A 340 14.65 1.83 17.63
CA GLY A 340 14.59 0.37 17.69
C GLY A 340 14.14 -0.31 16.39
N SER A 341 13.64 0.44 15.40
CA SER A 341 13.33 -0.11 14.08
C SER A 341 14.61 -0.52 13.36
N ARG A 342 14.59 -1.70 12.76
CA ARG A 342 15.66 -2.16 11.89
C ARG A 342 15.77 -1.31 10.63
N LEU A 343 14.64 -0.90 10.03
CA LEU A 343 14.66 -0.03 8.86
C LEU A 343 15.40 1.28 9.15
N ALA A 344 15.26 1.79 10.37
CA ALA A 344 15.94 3.01 10.83
C ALA A 344 17.46 2.89 10.81
N LEU A 345 18.00 1.69 11.05
CA LEU A 345 19.43 1.44 11.06
C LEU A 345 20.06 1.69 9.69
N TYR A 346 19.28 1.57 8.60
CA TYR A 346 19.73 1.84 7.24
C TYR A 346 19.80 3.34 6.89
N LEU A 347 19.27 4.24 7.74
CA LEU A 347 19.24 5.67 7.46
C LEU A 347 20.65 6.26 7.27
N GLY A 348 20.78 7.13 6.26
CA GLY A 348 22.05 7.75 5.91
C GLY A 348 23.04 6.82 5.23
N GLY A 349 22.59 5.68 4.70
CA GLY A 349 23.45 4.75 3.97
C GLY A 349 24.29 3.82 4.85
N LYS A 350 24.00 3.74 6.15
CA LYS A 350 24.73 2.87 7.09
C LYS A 350 24.53 1.40 6.74
N SER A 351 25.60 0.62 6.72
CA SER A 351 25.56 -0.84 6.59
C SER A 351 25.01 -1.47 7.87
N VAL A 352 24.10 -2.44 7.74
CA VAL A 352 23.45 -3.15 8.86
C VAL A 352 23.40 -4.65 8.58
#